data_AF-A0AAE6C487-F1
#
_entry.id   AF-A0AAE6C487-F1
#
_cell.length_a   1.000
_cell.length_b   1.000
_cell.length_c   1.000
_cell.angle_alpha   90.00
_cell.angle_beta   90.00
_cell.angle_gamma   90.00
#
_symmetry.space_group_name_H-M   'P 1'
#
loop_
_entity.id
_entity.type
_entity.pdbx_description
1 polymer ?
#
loop_
_entity_poly.entity_id
_entity_poly.type
_entity_poly.pdbx_seq_one_letter_code
_entity_poly.pdbx_strand_id
1 'polypeptide(L)'
;MMKRLFSALLALILPVQAAVSQPVDEAGARKGRSIAQLQSEGVPTIDHLPTVEPESESTRRNTKAVVQRTIALAIVAVKGETGDHAMGQALIRQFDAASFFTPKEQAFMDDPNPSDQDRANFAWRYEGVHVMLWAIGISPQLERPDHICDVPFIAKTLRELGTDGLMRRAKLRPQKELLDAADLIYRYDWAAVNARLKGEEPPGGLDKGVVYEWHYALNWLIGYMDQDWDDISTDT
;
A
#
# COMPACT_ATOMS: atom_id res chain seq x y z
N MET A 1 73.13 -41.57 -15.09
CA MET A 1 71.87 -42.33 -14.98
C MET A 1 71.08 -41.77 -13.80
N MET A 2 69.81 -41.36 -14.01
CA MET A 2 68.82 -40.80 -13.05
C MET A 2 69.12 -39.39 -12.47
N LYS A 3 68.59 -38.31 -13.07
CA LYS A 3 67.27 -37.64 -12.83
C LYS A 3 67.01 -37.23 -11.36
N ARG A 4 66.96 -35.91 -11.10
CA ARG A 4 65.80 -35.24 -10.47
C ARG A 4 65.85 -33.71 -10.67
N LEU A 5 64.80 -33.22 -11.31
CA LEU A 5 64.49 -31.81 -11.57
C LEU A 5 64.29 -31.05 -10.26
N PHE A 6 64.86 -29.86 -10.14
CA PHE A 6 64.33 -28.79 -9.30
C PHE A 6 63.73 -27.75 -10.23
N SER A 7 62.43 -27.87 -10.50
CA SER A 7 61.65 -26.86 -11.20
C SER A 7 61.40 -25.68 -10.28
N ALA A 8 61.72 -24.50 -10.80
CA ALA A 8 61.21 -23.23 -10.34
C ALA A 8 59.68 -23.27 -10.24
N LEU A 9 59.11 -22.76 -9.16
CA LEU A 9 57.78 -22.18 -9.19
C LEU A 9 57.64 -21.18 -8.02
N LEU A 10 58.01 -19.93 -8.29
CA LEU A 10 57.48 -18.78 -7.59
C LEU A 10 56.02 -18.65 -8.07
N ALA A 11 55.07 -19.26 -7.34
CA ALA A 11 53.66 -19.10 -7.65
C ALA A 11 53.20 -17.74 -7.12
N LEU A 12 52.88 -16.83 -8.05
CA LEU A 12 52.24 -15.55 -7.81
C LEU A 12 51.04 -15.70 -6.88
N ILE A 13 51.07 -14.99 -5.76
CA ILE A 13 49.86 -14.67 -4.98
C ILE A 13 49.15 -13.58 -5.79
N LEU A 14 48.23 -13.96 -6.67
CA LEU A 14 47.24 -13.03 -7.19
C LEU A 14 46.14 -12.91 -6.12
N PRO A 15 45.82 -11.69 -5.64
CA PRO A 15 44.66 -11.52 -4.80
C PRO A 15 43.42 -11.89 -5.64
N VAL A 16 42.64 -12.85 -5.15
CA VAL A 16 41.29 -13.09 -5.66
C VAL A 16 40.50 -11.83 -5.32
N GLN A 17 40.36 -10.95 -6.31
CA GLN A 17 39.44 -9.84 -6.23
C GLN A 17 38.05 -10.47 -6.27
N ALA A 18 37.46 -10.66 -5.09
CA ALA A 18 36.05 -10.99 -4.99
C ALA A 18 35.30 -9.93 -5.77
N ALA A 19 34.65 -10.33 -6.87
CA ALA A 19 33.75 -9.47 -7.58
C ALA A 19 32.68 -9.06 -6.56
N VAL A 20 32.76 -7.82 -6.09
CA VAL A 20 31.68 -7.20 -5.33
C VAL A 20 30.53 -7.13 -6.33
N SER A 21 29.59 -8.07 -6.23
CA SER A 21 28.34 -8.00 -6.96
C SER A 21 27.74 -6.64 -6.62
N GLN A 22 27.57 -5.77 -7.62
CA GLN A 22 26.82 -4.54 -7.41
C GLN A 22 25.47 -4.93 -6.80
N PRO A 23 25.00 -4.24 -5.75
CA PRO A 23 23.65 -4.46 -5.27
C PRO A 23 22.71 -4.29 -6.47
N VAL A 24 21.84 -5.28 -6.69
CA VAL A 24 20.77 -5.15 -7.68
C VAL A 24 20.01 -3.88 -7.31
N ASP A 25 19.90 -2.94 -8.24
CA ASP A 25 19.07 -1.74 -8.08
C ASP A 25 17.60 -2.19 -7.98
N GLU A 26 17.19 -2.53 -6.77
CA GLU A 26 15.87 -3.06 -6.45
C GLU A 26 14.77 -2.04 -6.80
N ALA A 27 15.02 -0.77 -6.44
CA ALA A 27 14.10 0.35 -6.67
C ALA A 27 13.94 0.63 -8.18
N GLY A 28 15.04 0.68 -8.94
CA GLY A 28 15.00 0.81 -10.39
C GLY A 28 14.36 -0.38 -11.09
N ALA A 29 14.64 -1.61 -10.64
CA ALA A 29 14.00 -2.81 -11.19
C ALA A 29 12.48 -2.83 -10.93
N ARG A 30 12.05 -2.39 -9.75
CA ARG A 30 10.64 -2.22 -9.40
C ARG A 30 9.96 -1.16 -10.27
N LYS A 31 10.58 0.02 -10.39
CA LYS A 31 10.17 1.08 -11.34
C LYS A 31 9.98 0.54 -12.75
N GLY A 32 10.92 -0.26 -13.23
CA GLY A 32 10.86 -0.86 -14.56
C GLY A 32 9.66 -1.79 -14.74
N ARG A 33 9.35 -2.63 -13.74
CA ARG A 33 8.16 -3.49 -13.76
C ARG A 33 6.86 -2.68 -13.80
N SER A 34 6.76 -1.64 -12.97
CA SER A 34 5.57 -0.78 -12.92
C SER A 34 5.37 -0.03 -14.24
N ILE A 35 6.43 0.56 -14.82
CA ILE A 35 6.37 1.23 -16.13
C ILE A 35 5.90 0.27 -17.22
N ALA A 36 6.43 -0.95 -17.26
CA ALA A 36 6.01 -1.95 -18.23
C ALA A 36 4.52 -2.30 -18.10
N GLN A 37 4.01 -2.40 -16.87
CA GLN A 37 2.58 -2.61 -16.61
C GLN A 37 1.74 -1.44 -17.16
N LEU A 38 2.08 -0.20 -16.81
CA LEU A 38 1.37 1.00 -17.28
C LEU A 38 1.34 1.06 -18.82
N GLN A 39 2.48 0.82 -19.46
CA GLN A 39 2.59 0.82 -20.93
C GLN A 39 1.71 -0.26 -21.57
N SER A 40 1.64 -1.45 -20.97
CA SER A 40 0.78 -2.53 -21.46
C SER A 40 -0.71 -2.20 -21.39
N GLU A 41 -1.08 -1.26 -20.52
CA GLU A 41 -2.46 -0.79 -20.32
C GLU A 41 -2.77 0.52 -21.04
N GLY A 42 -1.82 1.06 -21.81
CA GLY A 42 -1.97 2.35 -22.49
C GLY A 42 -1.99 3.55 -21.53
N VAL A 43 -1.46 3.40 -20.32
CA VAL A 43 -1.32 4.49 -19.34
C VAL A 43 0.00 5.23 -19.60
N PRO A 44 -0.02 6.57 -19.75
CA PRO A 44 1.19 7.36 -19.92
C PRO A 44 2.17 7.18 -18.75
N THR A 45 3.47 7.33 -19.04
CA THR A 45 4.54 7.29 -18.04
C THR A 45 5.44 8.51 -18.16
N ILE A 46 6.23 8.80 -17.12
CA ILE A 46 7.26 9.84 -17.15
C ILE A 46 8.58 9.32 -16.57
N ASP A 47 9.68 9.60 -17.26
CA ASP A 47 10.97 9.00 -16.93
C ASP A 47 11.57 9.54 -15.63
N HIS A 48 11.29 10.81 -15.30
CA HIS A 48 11.91 11.49 -14.15
C HIS A 48 11.09 11.40 -12.85
N LEU A 49 9.98 10.64 -12.82
CA LEU A 49 9.32 10.33 -11.56
C LEU A 49 10.31 9.56 -10.65
N PRO A 50 10.57 9.99 -9.41
CA PRO A 50 11.47 9.30 -8.51
C PRO A 50 11.10 7.83 -8.29
N THR A 51 12.07 7.02 -7.87
CA THR A 51 11.78 5.66 -7.39
C THR A 51 11.29 5.71 -5.96
N VAL A 52 10.39 4.80 -5.58
CA VAL A 52 10.14 4.50 -4.16
C VAL A 52 11.39 3.88 -3.55
N GLU A 53 11.70 4.22 -2.30
CA GLU A 53 12.90 3.81 -1.56
C GLU A 53 13.08 2.29 -1.54
N PRO A 54 14.33 1.77 -1.53
CA PRO A 54 14.60 0.33 -1.44
C PRO A 54 14.16 -0.26 -0.09
N GLU A 55 14.00 -1.59 -0.02
CA GLU A 55 13.51 -2.27 1.20
C GLU A 55 14.36 -1.94 2.43
N SER A 56 15.69 -1.81 2.26
CA SER A 56 16.64 -1.48 3.32
C SER A 56 16.47 -0.08 3.94
N GLU A 57 15.81 0.82 3.23
CA GLU A 57 15.55 2.20 3.67
C GLU A 57 14.08 2.44 4.01
N SER A 58 13.20 1.48 3.70
CA SER A 58 11.79 1.55 4.05
C SER A 58 11.55 1.22 5.52
N THR A 59 10.54 1.85 6.12
CA THR A 59 9.99 1.39 7.40
C THR A 59 8.85 0.40 7.15
N ARG A 60 8.46 -0.37 8.16
CA ARG A 60 7.42 -1.40 8.00
C ARG A 60 6.43 -1.37 9.15
N ARG A 61 5.15 -1.25 8.80
CA ARG A 61 4.06 -1.44 9.77
C ARG A 61 4.02 -2.89 10.23
N ASN A 62 3.70 -3.09 11.51
CA ASN A 62 3.49 -4.44 12.03
C ASN A 62 2.06 -4.92 11.74
N THR A 63 1.86 -6.25 11.66
CA THR A 63 0.57 -6.86 11.32
C THR A 63 -0.58 -6.39 12.21
N LYS A 64 -0.34 -6.21 13.51
CA LYS A 64 -1.37 -5.75 14.46
C LYS A 64 -1.86 -4.35 14.10
N ALA A 65 -0.94 -3.43 13.82
CA ALA A 65 -1.29 -2.07 13.41
C ALA A 65 -2.12 -2.05 12.12
N VAL A 66 -1.78 -2.89 11.14
CA VAL A 66 -2.54 -2.99 9.88
C VAL A 66 -3.94 -3.54 10.12
N VAL A 67 -4.12 -4.55 10.98
CA VAL A 67 -5.45 -5.07 11.34
C VAL A 67 -6.29 -4.00 12.05
N GLN A 68 -5.72 -3.29 13.02
CA GLN A 68 -6.42 -2.22 13.73
C GLN A 68 -6.84 -1.09 12.78
N ARG A 69 -5.95 -0.69 11.87
CA ARG A 69 -6.25 0.30 10.82
C ARG A 69 -7.37 -0.19 9.89
N THR A 70 -7.32 -1.45 9.45
CA THR A 70 -8.38 -2.06 8.62
C THR A 70 -9.76 -1.89 9.26
N ILE A 71 -9.85 -2.17 10.56
CA ILE A 71 -11.11 -2.07 11.32
C ILE A 71 -11.55 -0.61 11.47
N ALA A 72 -10.62 0.29 11.84
CA ALA A 72 -10.93 1.72 11.97
C ALA A 72 -11.51 2.29 10.66
N LEU A 73 -10.84 2.02 9.53
CA LEU A 73 -11.27 2.45 8.20
C LEU A 73 -12.64 1.91 7.81
N ALA A 74 -12.91 0.64 8.11
CA ALA A 74 -14.22 0.07 7.83
C ALA A 74 -15.34 0.72 8.64
N ILE A 75 -15.11 1.00 9.93
CA ILE A 75 -16.11 1.62 10.80
C ILE A 75 -16.44 3.05 10.34
N VAL A 76 -15.42 3.85 10.03
CA VAL A 76 -15.65 5.23 9.55
C VAL A 76 -16.30 5.22 8.16
N ALA A 77 -15.96 4.25 7.29
CA ALA A 77 -16.58 4.11 5.98
C ALA A 77 -18.08 3.76 6.08
N VAL A 78 -18.45 2.82 6.94
CA VAL A 78 -19.87 2.47 7.17
C VAL A 78 -20.65 3.68 7.67
N LYS A 79 -20.10 4.44 8.63
CA LYS A 79 -20.77 5.65 9.12
C LYS A 79 -20.86 6.72 8.02
N GLY A 80 -19.82 6.91 7.23
CA GLY A 80 -19.82 7.84 6.08
C GLY A 80 -20.93 7.51 5.09
N GLU A 81 -20.97 6.26 4.63
CA GLU A 81 -21.97 5.76 3.69
C GLU A 81 -23.40 5.90 4.23
N THR A 82 -23.66 5.35 5.41
CA THR A 82 -25.02 5.24 5.96
C THR A 82 -25.54 6.53 6.61
N GLY A 83 -24.63 7.37 7.11
CA GLY A 83 -24.99 8.49 8.00
C GLY A 83 -25.51 8.03 9.38
N ASP A 84 -25.50 6.74 9.69
CA ASP A 84 -26.05 6.21 10.93
C ASP A 84 -25.01 6.24 12.05
N HIS A 85 -25.10 7.27 12.90
CA HIS A 85 -24.23 7.40 14.06
C HIS A 85 -24.39 6.24 15.06
N ALA A 86 -25.61 5.75 15.29
CA ALA A 86 -25.84 4.67 16.25
C ALA A 86 -25.22 3.35 15.76
N MET A 87 -25.31 3.08 14.46
CA MET A 87 -24.64 1.94 13.82
C MET A 87 -23.12 2.05 13.94
N GLY A 88 -22.54 3.21 13.66
CA GLY A 88 -21.11 3.45 13.86
C GLY A 88 -20.65 3.16 15.30
N GLN A 89 -21.39 3.67 16.29
CA GLN A 89 -21.11 3.42 17.71
C GLN A 89 -21.30 1.95 18.12
N ALA A 90 -22.24 1.24 17.51
CA ALA A 90 -22.42 -0.20 17.72
C ALA A 90 -21.23 -0.99 17.18
N LEU A 91 -20.71 -0.63 16.00
CA LEU A 91 -19.53 -1.28 15.41
C LEU A 91 -18.26 -1.03 16.25
N ILE A 92 -18.07 0.17 16.79
CA ILE A 92 -16.95 0.45 17.72
C ILE A 92 -16.93 -0.56 18.87
N ARG A 93 -18.09 -0.81 19.48
CA ARG A 93 -18.23 -1.78 20.58
C ARG A 93 -18.05 -3.22 20.11
N GLN A 94 -18.64 -3.57 18.96
CA GLN A 94 -18.56 -4.92 18.40
C GLN A 94 -17.12 -5.36 18.11
N PHE A 95 -16.28 -4.43 17.62
CA PHE A 95 -14.89 -4.71 17.26
C PHE A 95 -13.88 -4.33 18.35
N ASP A 96 -14.33 -3.84 19.51
CA ASP A 96 -13.46 -3.29 20.58
C ASP A 96 -12.44 -2.26 20.03
N ALA A 97 -12.93 -1.36 19.17
CA ALA A 97 -12.10 -0.55 18.29
C ALA A 97 -11.84 0.89 18.79
N ALA A 98 -12.27 1.22 20.00
CA ALA A 98 -12.23 2.60 20.52
C ALA A 98 -10.82 3.22 20.50
N SER A 99 -9.76 2.40 20.57
CA SER A 99 -8.36 2.85 20.56
C SER A 99 -7.71 2.86 19.17
N PHE A 100 -8.45 2.56 18.10
CA PHE A 100 -7.85 2.37 16.77
C PHE A 100 -7.89 3.63 15.89
N PHE A 101 -8.76 4.59 16.24
CA PHE A 101 -9.01 5.78 15.45
C PHE A 101 -7.88 6.81 15.55
N THR A 102 -7.60 7.48 14.45
CA THR A 102 -6.81 8.73 14.46
C THR A 102 -7.61 9.89 15.05
N PRO A 103 -6.98 11.04 15.35
CA PRO A 103 -7.70 12.23 15.77
C PRO A 103 -8.80 12.67 14.78
N LYS A 104 -8.55 12.66 13.46
CA LYS A 104 -9.58 13.03 12.46
C LYS A 104 -10.72 12.02 12.41
N GLU A 105 -10.40 10.72 12.44
CA GLU A 105 -11.41 9.66 12.47
C GLU A 105 -12.24 9.71 13.75
N GLN A 106 -11.61 9.96 14.91
CA GLN A 106 -12.29 10.07 16.20
C GLN A 106 -13.25 11.26 16.22
N ALA A 107 -12.79 12.44 15.75
CA ALA A 107 -13.63 13.61 15.62
C ALA A 107 -14.85 13.34 14.72
N PHE A 108 -14.63 12.67 13.59
CA PHE A 108 -15.73 12.24 12.73
C PHE A 108 -16.66 11.27 13.44
N MET A 109 -16.16 10.25 14.14
CA MET A 109 -16.99 9.26 14.84
C MET A 109 -17.83 9.87 15.97
N ASP A 110 -17.29 10.86 16.67
CA ASP A 110 -17.96 11.56 17.78
C ASP A 110 -19.03 12.55 17.31
N ASP A 111 -18.94 13.07 16.08
CA ASP A 111 -19.97 13.95 15.53
C ASP A 111 -21.26 13.17 15.18
N PRO A 112 -22.41 13.43 15.82
CA PRO A 112 -23.66 12.76 15.46
C PRO A 112 -24.23 13.23 14.11
N ASN A 113 -23.83 14.40 13.59
CA ASN A 113 -24.36 14.99 12.38
C ASN A 113 -23.23 15.57 11.49
N PRO A 114 -22.31 14.72 11.00
CA PRO A 114 -21.22 15.18 10.14
C PRO A 114 -21.74 15.74 8.82
N SER A 115 -20.96 16.62 8.19
CA SER A 115 -21.32 17.18 6.89
C SER A 115 -21.39 16.11 5.80
N ASP A 116 -22.18 16.35 4.74
CA ASP A 116 -22.22 15.44 3.60
C ASP A 116 -20.85 15.26 2.93
N GLN A 117 -20.01 16.30 2.97
CA GLN A 117 -18.64 16.21 2.48
C GLN A 117 -17.78 15.27 3.34
N ASP A 118 -17.86 15.38 4.67
CA ASP A 118 -17.12 14.48 5.56
C ASP A 118 -17.61 13.05 5.41
N ARG A 119 -18.92 12.85 5.30
CA ARG A 119 -19.53 11.55 5.03
C ARG A 119 -18.99 10.94 3.74
N ALA A 120 -18.97 11.71 2.66
CA ALA A 120 -18.42 11.27 1.39
C ALA A 120 -16.92 10.92 1.52
N ASN A 121 -16.13 11.79 2.15
CA ASN A 121 -14.68 11.58 2.35
C ASN A 121 -14.40 10.29 3.14
N PHE A 122 -15.14 10.04 4.22
CA PHE A 122 -14.94 8.83 5.02
C PHE A 122 -15.51 7.58 4.37
N ALA A 123 -16.56 7.67 3.54
CA ALA A 123 -17.07 6.53 2.78
C ALA A 123 -16.02 5.97 1.80
N TRP A 124 -15.19 6.82 1.20
CA TRP A 124 -14.07 6.39 0.35
C TRP A 124 -13.05 5.51 1.07
N ARG A 125 -13.03 5.49 2.42
CA ARG A 125 -12.13 4.60 3.17
C ARG A 125 -12.38 3.11 2.96
N TYR A 126 -13.50 2.72 2.35
CA TYR A 126 -13.67 1.34 1.87
C TYR A 126 -12.55 0.90 0.91
N GLU A 127 -12.06 1.81 0.06
CA GLU A 127 -10.93 1.53 -0.84
C GLU A 127 -9.63 1.26 -0.06
N GLY A 128 -9.39 2.04 1.00
CA GLY A 128 -8.32 1.75 1.94
C GLY A 128 -8.48 0.39 2.61
N VAL A 129 -9.69 0.00 3.01
CA VAL A 129 -9.97 -1.34 3.58
C VAL A 129 -9.64 -2.45 2.58
N HIS A 130 -10.00 -2.28 1.30
CA HIS A 130 -9.67 -3.23 0.24
C HIS A 130 -8.15 -3.49 0.16
N VAL A 131 -7.36 -2.42 0.13
CA VAL A 131 -5.89 -2.50 0.15
C VAL A 131 -5.38 -3.17 1.43
N MET A 132 -5.91 -2.82 2.60
CA MET A 132 -5.47 -3.43 3.86
C MET A 132 -5.76 -4.93 3.91
N LEU A 133 -6.94 -5.37 3.44
CA LEU A 133 -7.31 -6.79 3.36
C LEU A 133 -6.39 -7.58 2.43
N TRP A 134 -6.00 -6.98 1.30
CA TRP A 134 -4.95 -7.55 0.45
C TRP A 134 -3.61 -7.62 1.19
N ALA A 135 -3.19 -6.54 1.85
CA ALA A 135 -1.91 -6.46 2.54
C ALA A 135 -1.77 -7.51 3.66
N ILE A 136 -2.84 -7.80 4.41
CA ILE A 136 -2.85 -8.85 5.45
C ILE A 136 -3.18 -10.26 4.92
N GLY A 137 -3.24 -10.44 3.61
CA GLY A 137 -3.39 -11.76 2.98
C GLY A 137 -4.79 -12.37 3.08
N ILE A 138 -5.83 -11.55 3.32
CA ILE A 138 -7.23 -11.99 3.26
C ILE A 138 -7.71 -11.98 1.81
N SER A 139 -7.43 -10.90 1.07
CA SER A 139 -7.63 -10.84 -0.37
C SER A 139 -6.36 -11.35 -1.09
N PRO A 140 -6.49 -12.29 -2.05
CA PRO A 140 -5.32 -12.93 -2.67
C PRO A 140 -4.58 -12.00 -3.63
N GLN A 141 -5.27 -11.04 -4.24
CA GLN A 141 -4.74 -10.13 -5.25
C GLN A 141 -5.29 -8.72 -5.01
N LEU A 142 -4.52 -7.73 -5.44
CA LEU A 142 -4.95 -6.35 -5.56
C LEU A 142 -5.17 -6.12 -7.05
N GLU A 143 -6.40 -5.79 -7.42
CA GLU A 143 -6.80 -5.67 -8.82
C GLU A 143 -6.32 -4.34 -9.41
N ARG A 144 -6.79 -4.00 -10.61
CA ARG A 144 -6.49 -2.71 -11.22
C ARG A 144 -7.40 -1.63 -10.61
N PRO A 145 -6.91 -0.41 -10.36
CA PRO A 145 -7.72 0.65 -9.76
C PRO A 145 -8.62 1.35 -10.80
N ASP A 146 -9.45 0.59 -11.51
CA ASP A 146 -10.39 1.07 -12.54
C ASP A 146 -11.87 0.91 -12.13
N HIS A 147 -12.13 0.41 -10.93
CA HIS A 147 -13.46 0.27 -10.37
C HIS A 147 -13.41 0.27 -8.83
N ILE A 148 -14.55 0.60 -8.22
CA ILE A 148 -14.71 0.58 -6.75
C ILE A 148 -14.68 -0.84 -6.19
N CYS A 149 -14.26 -0.97 -4.94
CA CYS A 149 -14.14 -2.24 -4.25
C CYS A 149 -15.49 -2.92 -3.94
N ASP A 150 -15.44 -4.24 -3.68
CA ASP A 150 -16.60 -5.05 -3.26
C ASP A 150 -16.91 -4.83 -1.76
N VAL A 151 -17.73 -3.81 -1.48
CA VAL A 151 -18.22 -3.50 -0.12
C VAL A 151 -18.96 -4.69 0.53
N PRO A 152 -19.86 -5.42 -0.17
CA PRO A 152 -20.45 -6.66 0.38
C PRO A 152 -19.42 -7.69 0.85
N PHE A 153 -18.34 -7.91 0.10
CA PHE A 153 -17.25 -8.81 0.50
C PHE A 153 -16.54 -8.31 1.76
N ILE A 154 -16.23 -7.01 1.83
CA ILE A 154 -15.63 -6.37 3.03
C ILE A 154 -16.54 -6.61 4.24
N ALA A 155 -17.82 -6.23 4.15
CA ALA A 155 -18.78 -6.35 5.24
C ALA A 155 -18.95 -7.81 5.70
N LYS A 156 -19.02 -8.76 4.77
CA LYS A 156 -19.07 -10.20 5.08
C LYS A 156 -17.82 -10.66 5.83
N THR A 157 -16.64 -10.31 5.32
CA THR A 157 -15.34 -10.69 5.89
C THR A 157 -15.21 -10.19 7.33
N LEU A 158 -15.50 -8.91 7.56
CA LEU A 158 -15.38 -8.28 8.88
C LEU A 158 -16.39 -8.89 9.89
N ARG A 159 -17.63 -9.15 9.45
CA ARG A 159 -18.65 -9.78 10.28
C ARG A 159 -18.28 -11.22 10.66
N GLU A 160 -17.73 -12.00 9.74
CA GLU A 160 -17.36 -13.40 9.98
C GLU A 160 -16.13 -13.55 10.87
N LEU A 161 -15.14 -12.67 10.70
CA LEU A 161 -13.87 -12.78 11.40
C LEU A 161 -13.84 -12.00 12.72
N GLY A 162 -14.49 -10.84 12.78
CA GLY A 162 -14.30 -9.89 13.87
C GLY A 162 -12.82 -9.48 14.03
N THR A 163 -12.50 -8.77 15.11
CA THR A 163 -11.13 -8.34 15.42
C THR A 163 -10.19 -9.54 15.63
N ASP A 164 -10.61 -10.50 16.46
CA ASP A 164 -9.77 -11.64 16.81
C ASP A 164 -9.52 -12.60 15.64
N GLY A 165 -10.56 -12.87 14.82
CA GLY A 165 -10.42 -13.72 13.64
C GLY A 165 -9.54 -13.08 12.59
N LEU A 166 -9.65 -11.76 12.38
CA LEU A 166 -8.73 -11.01 11.52
C LEU A 166 -7.30 -11.12 12.06
N MET A 167 -7.08 -10.84 13.34
CA MET A 167 -5.75 -10.91 13.96
C MET A 167 -5.11 -12.29 13.79
N ARG A 168 -5.88 -13.37 13.96
CA ARG A 168 -5.39 -14.75 13.79
C ARG A 168 -5.09 -15.10 12.33
N ARG A 169 -5.89 -14.62 11.38
CA ARG A 169 -5.73 -14.93 9.96
C ARG A 169 -4.72 -14.03 9.26
N ALA A 170 -4.51 -12.83 9.77
CA ALA A 170 -3.66 -11.82 9.17
C ALA A 170 -2.22 -12.31 9.00
N LYS A 171 -1.75 -12.28 7.77
CA LYS A 171 -0.36 -12.50 7.39
C LYS A 171 0.07 -11.34 6.52
N LEU A 172 0.67 -10.34 7.14
CA LEU A 172 1.14 -9.15 6.42
C LEU A 172 2.17 -9.56 5.37
N ARG A 173 1.88 -9.21 4.10
CA ARG A 173 2.73 -9.50 2.94
C ARG A 173 4.15 -8.96 3.12
N PRO A 174 5.18 -9.64 2.56
CA PRO A 174 6.57 -9.16 2.59
C PRO A 174 6.70 -7.70 2.18
N GLN A 175 7.68 -6.99 2.73
CA GLN A 175 7.83 -5.54 2.51
C GLN A 175 8.02 -5.24 1.03
N LYS A 176 8.83 -6.05 0.35
CA LYS A 176 9.00 -6.00 -1.10
C LYS A 176 7.69 -6.05 -1.89
N GLU A 177 6.71 -6.88 -1.51
CA GLU A 177 5.41 -6.93 -2.20
C GLU A 177 4.60 -5.65 -1.98
N LEU A 178 4.64 -5.08 -0.77
CA LEU A 178 3.98 -3.81 -0.46
C LEU A 178 4.62 -2.65 -1.22
N LEU A 179 5.95 -2.65 -1.28
CA LEU A 179 6.77 -1.70 -2.02
C LEU A 179 6.54 -1.78 -3.54
N ASP A 180 6.37 -2.98 -4.10
CA ASP A 180 6.00 -3.20 -5.50
C ASP A 180 4.63 -2.59 -5.81
N ALA A 181 3.63 -2.81 -4.95
CA ALA A 181 2.30 -2.21 -5.13
C ALA A 181 2.31 -0.68 -4.95
N ALA A 182 3.07 -0.17 -3.97
CA ALA A 182 3.21 1.26 -3.73
C ALA A 182 3.85 1.99 -4.93
N ASP A 183 4.88 1.39 -5.53
CA ASP A 183 5.53 1.96 -6.73
C ASP A 183 4.60 1.96 -7.95
N LEU A 184 3.78 0.92 -8.11
CA LEU A 184 2.79 0.82 -9.18
C LEU A 184 1.69 1.88 -9.02
N ILE A 185 1.06 1.97 -7.83
CA ILE A 185 -0.01 2.94 -7.60
C ILE A 185 0.49 4.39 -7.68
N TYR A 186 1.72 4.66 -7.23
CA TYR A 186 2.36 5.97 -7.33
C TYR A 186 2.43 6.45 -8.79
N ARG A 187 2.70 5.55 -9.72
CA ARG A 187 2.73 5.87 -11.16
C ARG A 187 1.35 6.03 -11.76
N TYR A 188 0.38 5.23 -11.35
CA TYR A 188 -1.01 5.43 -11.75
C TYR A 188 -1.53 6.79 -11.26
N ASP A 189 -1.20 7.17 -10.03
CA ASP A 189 -1.62 8.44 -9.45
C ASP A 189 -0.99 9.62 -10.19
N TRP A 190 0.31 9.57 -10.50
CA TRP A 190 0.93 10.55 -11.40
C TRP A 190 0.16 10.69 -12.72
N ALA A 191 -0.19 9.56 -13.37
CA ALA A 191 -0.88 9.58 -14.65
C ALA A 191 -2.30 10.18 -14.54
N ALA A 192 -3.03 9.84 -13.48
CA ALA A 192 -4.35 10.37 -13.18
C ALA A 192 -4.31 11.88 -12.86
N VAL A 193 -3.34 12.33 -12.04
CA VAL A 193 -3.12 13.74 -11.72
C VAL A 193 -2.73 14.54 -12.95
N ASN A 194 -1.82 14.02 -13.79
CA ASN A 194 -1.39 14.68 -15.03
C ASN A 194 -2.54 14.85 -16.02
N ALA A 195 -3.42 13.85 -16.18
CA ALA A 195 -4.62 13.96 -17.00
C ALA A 195 -5.58 15.03 -16.46
N ARG A 196 -5.84 15.01 -15.13
CA ARG A 196 -6.66 16.04 -14.47
C ARG A 196 -6.13 17.45 -14.69
N LEU A 197 -4.81 17.67 -14.57
CA LEU A 197 -4.18 18.98 -14.79
C LEU A 197 -4.33 19.48 -16.23
N LYS A 198 -4.50 18.58 -17.20
CA LYS A 198 -4.78 18.89 -18.61
C LYS A 198 -6.27 19.00 -18.93
N GLY A 199 -7.15 18.72 -17.97
CA GLY A 199 -8.59 18.64 -18.21
C GLY A 199 -9.00 17.41 -19.03
N GLU A 200 -8.22 16.33 -18.97
CA GLU A 200 -8.46 15.06 -19.65
C GLU A 200 -9.07 14.02 -18.69
N GLU A 201 -9.74 13.02 -19.25
CA GLU A 201 -10.20 11.85 -18.49
C GLU A 201 -9.01 11.01 -18.01
N PRO A 202 -9.12 10.33 -16.86
CA PRO A 202 -8.09 9.42 -16.39
C PRO A 202 -7.70 8.39 -17.47
N PRO A 203 -6.40 8.19 -17.74
CA PRO A 203 -5.95 7.33 -18.81
C PRO A 203 -6.25 5.87 -18.51
N GLY A 204 -6.46 5.06 -19.55
CA GLY A 204 -6.63 3.62 -19.42
C GLY A 204 -7.87 3.18 -18.62
N GLY A 205 -8.81 4.08 -18.32
CA GLY A 205 -10.01 3.75 -17.53
C GLY A 205 -9.80 3.77 -16.01
N LEU A 206 -8.69 4.32 -15.52
CA LEU A 206 -8.44 4.45 -14.08
C LEU A 206 -9.55 5.23 -13.38
N ASP A 207 -9.92 4.82 -12.16
CA ASP A 207 -10.75 5.65 -11.29
C ASP A 207 -9.86 6.49 -10.38
N LYS A 208 -9.92 7.82 -10.53
CA LYS A 208 -9.07 8.75 -9.78
C LYS A 208 -9.27 8.68 -8.26
N GLY A 209 -10.47 8.35 -7.78
CA GLY A 209 -10.77 8.23 -6.36
C GLY A 209 -10.17 6.95 -5.78
N VAL A 210 -10.33 5.84 -6.50
CA VAL A 210 -9.72 4.55 -6.15
C VAL A 210 -8.20 4.66 -6.14
N VAL A 211 -7.61 5.24 -7.19
CA VAL A 211 -6.16 5.45 -7.28
C VAL A 211 -5.62 6.25 -6.09
N TYR A 212 -6.28 7.35 -5.75
CA TYR A 212 -5.88 8.19 -4.61
C TYR A 212 -5.94 7.44 -3.28
N GLU A 213 -7.06 6.79 -2.96
CA GLU A 213 -7.22 6.08 -1.69
C GLU A 213 -6.26 4.88 -1.57
N TRP A 214 -5.96 4.21 -2.69
CA TRP A 214 -5.00 3.11 -2.70
C TRP A 214 -3.57 3.62 -2.53
N HIS A 215 -3.21 4.74 -3.16
CA HIS A 215 -1.91 5.36 -2.98
C HIS A 215 -1.71 5.79 -1.51
N TYR A 216 -2.72 6.41 -0.92
CA TYR A 216 -2.73 6.79 0.49
C TYR A 216 -2.51 5.58 1.41
N ALA A 217 -3.27 4.50 1.19
CA ALA A 217 -3.18 3.30 2.00
C ALA A 217 -1.81 2.59 1.84
N LEU A 218 -1.29 2.52 0.62
CA LEU A 218 -0.01 1.89 0.31
C LEU A 218 1.17 2.69 0.88
N ASN A 219 1.15 4.03 0.81
CA ASN A 219 2.16 4.87 1.46
C ASN A 219 2.21 4.65 2.97
N TRP A 220 1.04 4.54 3.62
CA TRP A 220 1.01 4.23 5.04
C TRP A 220 1.58 2.83 5.37
N LEU A 221 1.27 1.84 4.53
CA LEU A 221 1.73 0.45 4.69
C LEU A 221 3.26 0.32 4.58
N ILE A 222 3.87 1.01 3.62
CA ILE A 222 5.32 1.04 3.43
C ILE A 222 6.02 2.02 4.41
N GLY A 223 5.25 2.66 5.28
CA GLY A 223 5.74 3.61 6.28
C GLY A 223 6.49 4.79 5.65
N TYR A 224 5.94 5.31 4.55
CA TYR A 224 6.43 6.49 3.87
C TYR A 224 6.63 7.65 4.86
N MET A 225 7.87 8.14 4.93
CA MET A 225 8.31 9.20 5.85
C MET A 225 7.99 8.98 7.33
N ASP A 226 7.67 7.75 7.75
CA ASP A 226 7.17 7.41 9.09
C ASP A 226 5.94 8.24 9.53
N GLN A 227 5.14 8.73 8.57
CA GLN A 227 3.99 9.58 8.83
C GLN A 227 2.84 8.81 9.47
N ASP A 228 2.08 9.45 10.36
CA ASP A 228 0.84 8.88 10.86
C ASP A 228 -0.26 8.90 9.80
N TRP A 229 -1.30 8.09 9.99
CA TRP A 229 -2.36 7.92 9.00
C TRP A 229 -3.02 9.23 8.58
N ASP A 230 -3.17 10.22 9.48
CA ASP A 230 -3.80 11.51 9.15
C ASP A 230 -2.92 12.46 8.33
N ASP A 231 -1.63 12.15 8.21
CA ASP A 231 -0.58 13.02 7.67
C ASP A 231 0.04 12.50 6.36
N ILE A 232 -0.37 11.31 5.91
CA ILE A 232 0.14 10.71 4.68
C ILE A 232 -0.09 11.64 3.49
N SER A 233 0.97 11.87 2.72
CA SER A 233 0.88 12.55 1.43
C SER A 233 0.95 11.56 0.27
N THR A 234 0.47 12.03 -0.89
CA THR A 234 0.39 11.30 -2.16
C THR A 234 0.99 12.14 -3.28
N ASP A 235 2.03 12.91 -2.97
CA ASP A 235 2.63 13.86 -3.91
C ASP A 235 3.25 13.12 -5.12
N THR A 236 2.83 13.50 -6.32
CA THR A 236 3.27 12.91 -7.61
C THR A 236 3.64 13.97 -8.64
#